data_AF-A0A3M3A722-F1
#
_entry.id   AF-A0A3M3A722-F1
#
_cell.length_a   1.000
_cell.length_b   1.000
_cell.length_c   1.000
_cell.angle_alpha   90.00
_cell.angle_beta   90.00
_cell.angle_gamma   90.00
#
_symmetry.space_group_name_H-M   'P 1'
#
loop_
_entity.id
_entity.type
_entity.pdbx_description
1 polymer ?
#
loop_
_entity_poly.entity_id
_entity_poly.type
_entity_poly.pdbx_seq_one_letter_code
_entity_poly.pdbx_strand_id
1 'polypeptide(L)'
;MIALALIVLNWSLVAGGLLIAVLVVVFVTIGVMIGVQRLHDLGWSGWLLLLNLVPFVGSLFPFLIMLLPGTRGANQYGPPPPPNTRGVKVLGIIWIAMIPVISVASIYYSIGKLAEAELALQTDEYEQSLPYDDEQEPGSALNAPADVIEEPQDQNDKQ
;
A
#
# COMPACT_ATOMS: atom_id res chain seq x y z
N MET A 1 3.84 -10.58 -4.61
CA MET A 1 5.19 -10.64 -5.21
C MET A 1 5.91 -9.30 -5.16
N ILE A 2 5.41 -8.23 -5.79
CA ILE A 2 6.04 -6.90 -5.74
C ILE A 2 6.09 -6.35 -4.29
N ALA A 3 4.99 -6.42 -3.54
CA ALA A 3 4.96 -6.00 -2.14
C ALA A 3 5.97 -6.75 -1.25
N LEU A 4 6.12 -8.07 -1.46
CA LEU A 4 7.12 -8.88 -0.77
C LEU A 4 8.55 -8.43 -1.11
N ALA A 5 8.82 -8.12 -2.37
CA ALA A 5 10.12 -7.63 -2.79
C ALA A 5 10.45 -6.24 -2.19
N LEU A 6 9.45 -5.35 -2.08
CA LEU A 6 9.60 -4.05 -1.42
C LEU A 6 9.83 -4.18 0.08
N ILE A 7 9.15 -5.11 0.76
CA ILE A 7 9.41 -5.41 2.17
C ILE A 7 10.86 -5.87 2.33
N VAL A 8 11.32 -6.85 1.55
CA VAL A 8 12.72 -7.34 1.64
C VAL A 8 13.72 -6.23 1.34
N LEU A 9 13.44 -5.34 0.39
CA LEU A 9 14.29 -4.18 0.09
C LEU A 9 14.42 -3.22 1.28
N ASN A 10 13.35 -3.04 2.06
CA ASN A 10 13.36 -2.24 3.28
C ASN A 10 14.28 -2.83 4.38
N TRP A 11 14.40 -4.16 4.44
CA TRP A 11 15.31 -4.85 5.36
C TRP A 11 16.73 -4.94 4.83
N SER A 12 16.90 -5.10 3.51
CA SER A 12 18.20 -5.24 2.87
C SER A 12 18.13 -4.79 1.41
N LEU A 13 18.90 -3.74 1.09
CA LEU A 13 18.98 -3.19 -0.25
C LEU A 13 19.48 -4.24 -1.28
N VAL A 14 20.50 -5.02 -0.91
CA VAL A 14 21.12 -6.01 -1.81
C VAL A 14 20.20 -7.19 -2.06
N ALA A 15 19.61 -7.76 -1.01
CA ALA A 15 18.70 -8.91 -1.15
C ALA A 15 17.41 -8.52 -1.89
N GLY A 16 16.85 -7.36 -1.58
CA GLY A 16 15.68 -6.83 -2.28
C GLY A 16 15.97 -6.56 -3.76
N GLY A 17 17.11 -5.93 -4.07
CA GLY A 17 17.52 -5.65 -5.45
C GLY A 17 17.67 -6.92 -6.30
N LEU A 18 18.33 -7.96 -5.77
CA LEU A 18 18.47 -9.25 -6.47
C LEU A 18 17.11 -9.92 -6.71
N LEU A 19 16.23 -9.92 -5.71
CA LEU A 19 14.89 -10.49 -5.84
C LEU A 19 14.07 -9.76 -6.92
N ILE A 20 14.11 -8.42 -6.94
CA ILE A 20 13.45 -7.62 -7.97
C ILE A 20 14.00 -7.97 -9.35
N ALA A 21 15.33 -8.05 -9.52
CA ALA A 21 15.95 -8.37 -10.79
C ALA A 21 15.49 -9.74 -11.32
N VAL A 22 15.46 -10.76 -10.46
CA VAL A 22 14.95 -12.10 -10.82
C VAL A 22 13.48 -12.03 -11.23
N LEU A 23 12.65 -11.34 -10.45
CA LEU A 23 11.22 -11.18 -10.79
C LEU A 23 11.04 -10.48 -12.14
N VAL A 24 11.80 -9.44 -12.42
CA VAL A 24 11.77 -8.74 -13.72
C VAL A 24 12.08 -9.71 -14.85
N VAL A 25 13.14 -10.51 -14.74
CA VAL A 25 13.49 -11.51 -15.77
C VAL A 25 12.35 -12.52 -15.97
N VAL A 26 11.76 -13.04 -14.90
CA VAL A 26 10.63 -13.98 -14.97
C VAL A 26 9.41 -13.33 -15.64
N PHE A 27 9.05 -12.11 -15.26
CA PHE A 27 7.90 -11.43 -15.87
C PHE A 27 8.14 -11.06 -17.34
N VAL A 28 9.35 -10.61 -17.69
CA VAL A 28 9.71 -10.30 -19.08
C VAL A 28 9.67 -11.55 -19.94
N THR A 29 10.23 -12.67 -19.47
CA THR A 29 10.20 -13.94 -20.22
C THR A 29 8.79 -14.46 -20.44
N ILE A 30 7.95 -14.48 -19.41
CA ILE A 30 6.53 -14.86 -19.54
C ILE A 30 5.78 -13.90 -20.47
N GLY A 31 6.01 -12.59 -20.34
CA GLY A 31 5.40 -11.57 -21.19
C GLY A 31 5.77 -11.74 -22.67
N VAL A 32 7.04 -12.03 -22.97
CA VAL A 32 7.51 -12.33 -24.32
C VAL A 32 6.86 -13.61 -24.84
N MET A 33 6.80 -14.68 -24.05
CA MET A 33 6.15 -15.93 -24.46
C MET A 33 4.68 -15.72 -24.84
N ILE A 34 3.92 -15.00 -24.02
CA ILE A 34 2.51 -14.68 -24.29
C ILE A 34 2.39 -13.78 -25.52
N GLY A 35 3.24 -12.77 -25.64
CA GLY A 35 3.22 -11.86 -26.79
C GLY A 35 3.53 -12.53 -28.12
N VAL A 36 4.52 -13.44 -28.15
CA VAL A 36 4.85 -14.25 -29.33
C VAL A 36 3.68 -15.15 -29.69
N GLN A 37 3.10 -15.84 -28.71
CA GLN A 37 1.91 -16.66 -28.93
C GLN A 37 0.78 -15.84 -29.53
N ARG A 38 0.53 -14.63 -29.01
CA ARG A 38 -0.52 -13.76 -29.51
C ARG A 38 -0.29 -13.31 -30.95
N LEU A 39 0.95 -12.99 -31.33
CA LEU A 39 1.30 -12.67 -32.71
C LEU A 39 1.12 -13.88 -33.62
N HIS A 40 1.49 -15.07 -33.15
CA HIS A 40 1.26 -16.31 -33.90
C HIS A 40 -0.22 -16.61 -34.08
N ASP A 41 -1.08 -16.33 -33.10
CA ASP A 41 -2.54 -16.45 -33.23
C ASP A 41 -3.11 -15.52 -34.34
N LEU A 42 -2.46 -14.37 -34.57
CA LEU A 42 -2.74 -13.44 -35.67
C LEU A 42 -2.10 -13.86 -37.01
N GLY A 43 -1.26 -14.90 -37.02
CA GLY A 43 -0.51 -15.35 -38.19
C GLY A 43 0.73 -14.50 -38.50
N TRP A 44 1.14 -13.63 -37.58
CA TRP A 44 2.28 -12.73 -37.74
C TRP A 44 3.56 -13.26 -37.10
N SER A 45 4.71 -12.75 -37.53
CA SER A 45 6.01 -13.11 -36.95
C SER A 45 6.17 -12.60 -35.52
N GLY A 46 6.64 -13.46 -34.60
CA GLY A 46 6.96 -13.10 -33.22
C GLY A 46 8.00 -11.98 -33.09
N TRP A 47 8.84 -11.77 -34.12
CA TRP A 47 9.80 -10.67 -34.18
C TRP A 47 9.15 -9.28 -34.12
N LEU A 48 7.86 -9.16 -34.47
CA LEU A 48 7.14 -7.90 -34.32
C LEU A 48 7.04 -7.45 -32.86
N LEU A 49 7.27 -8.32 -31.87
CA LEU A 49 7.38 -7.88 -30.47
C LEU A 49 8.51 -6.87 -30.25
N LEU A 50 9.56 -6.85 -31.08
CA LEU A 50 10.64 -5.86 -30.96
C LEU A 50 10.14 -4.41 -31.17
N LEU A 51 8.97 -4.23 -31.79
CA LEU A 51 8.32 -2.91 -31.88
C LEU A 51 7.98 -2.33 -30.50
N ASN A 52 7.90 -3.16 -29.45
CA ASN A 52 7.72 -2.70 -28.07
C ASN A 52 8.91 -1.90 -27.53
N LEU A 53 10.09 -2.03 -28.14
CA LEU A 53 11.28 -1.27 -27.75
C LEU A 53 11.31 0.14 -28.37
N VAL A 54 10.46 0.40 -29.35
CA VAL A 54 10.37 1.72 -30.00
C VAL A 54 9.42 2.60 -29.18
N PRO A 55 9.84 3.79 -28.71
CA PRO A 55 8.96 4.71 -28.01
C PRO A 55 7.72 5.05 -28.84
N PHE A 56 6.58 5.30 -28.18
CA PHE A 56 5.25 5.53 -28.79
C PHE A 56 4.63 4.31 -29.51
N VAL A 57 5.39 3.63 -30.37
CA VAL A 57 4.92 2.39 -31.02
C VAL A 57 4.72 1.30 -29.97
N GLY A 58 5.68 1.11 -29.08
CA GLY A 58 5.59 0.13 -28.02
C GLY A 58 4.52 0.41 -26.97
N SER A 59 4.05 1.65 -26.85
CA SER A 59 2.88 1.95 -26.03
C SER A 59 1.57 1.63 -26.73
N LEU A 60 1.49 1.69 -28.07
CA LEU A 60 0.23 1.48 -28.81
C LEU A 60 0.08 0.04 -29.36
N PHE A 61 1.20 -0.57 -29.75
CA PHE A 61 1.23 -1.87 -30.41
C PHE A 61 0.62 -3.02 -29.57
N PRO A 62 0.85 -3.13 -28.24
CA PRO A 62 0.18 -4.12 -27.39
C PRO A 62 -1.35 -4.02 -27.44
N PHE A 63 -1.89 -2.80 -27.44
CA PHE A 63 -3.34 -2.59 -27.52
C PHE A 63 -3.90 -3.03 -28.87
N LEU A 64 -3.17 -2.74 -29.95
CA LEU A 64 -3.54 -3.16 -31.30
C LEU A 64 -3.65 -4.68 -31.41
N ILE A 65 -2.62 -5.43 -30.99
CA ILE A 65 -2.66 -6.91 -31.05
C ILE A 65 -3.68 -7.51 -30.08
N MET A 66 -4.08 -6.78 -29.04
CA MET A 66 -5.11 -7.23 -28.09
C MET A 66 -6.53 -7.07 -28.65
N LEU A 67 -6.80 -5.99 -29.40
CA LEU A 67 -8.11 -5.74 -30.00
C LEU A 67 -8.36 -6.53 -31.30
N LEU A 68 -7.31 -6.83 -32.07
CA LEU A 68 -7.48 -7.50 -33.35
C LEU A 68 -8.00 -8.94 -33.18
N PRO A 69 -9.01 -9.37 -33.96
CA PRO A 69 -9.44 -10.77 -33.93
C PRO A 69 -8.34 -11.68 -34.48
N GLY A 70 -8.17 -12.85 -33.85
CA GLY A 70 -7.26 -13.89 -34.33
C GLY A 70 -7.68 -14.50 -35.68
N THR A 71 -6.79 -15.29 -36.26
CA THR A 71 -7.06 -16.02 -37.51
C THR A 71 -8.14 -17.11 -37.30
N ARG A 72 -9.12 -17.18 -38.21
CA ARG A 72 -10.20 -18.18 -38.18
C ARG A 72 -9.78 -19.41 -39.00
N GLY A 73 -8.99 -20.29 -38.40
CA GLY A 73 -8.53 -21.52 -39.05
C GLY A 73 -7.11 -21.90 -38.65
N ALA A 74 -6.56 -22.95 -39.27
CA ALA A 74 -5.14 -23.27 -39.13
C ALA A 74 -4.28 -22.17 -39.76
N ASN A 75 -3.21 -21.79 -39.09
CA ASN A 75 -2.21 -20.86 -39.60
C ASN A 75 -0.85 -21.56 -39.72
N GLN A 76 0.19 -20.83 -40.16
CA GLN A 76 1.55 -21.36 -40.29
C GLN A 76 2.18 -21.84 -38.97
N TYR A 77 1.59 -21.50 -37.83
CA TYR A 77 2.02 -21.87 -36.48
C TYR A 77 1.17 -23.00 -35.87
N GLY A 78 0.15 -23.49 -36.57
CA GLY A 78 -0.65 -24.65 -36.19
C GLY A 78 -2.17 -24.39 -36.12
N PRO A 79 -2.94 -25.43 -35.74
CA PRO A 79 -4.37 -25.31 -35.52
C PRO A 79 -4.70 -24.54 -34.22
N PRO A 80 -5.87 -23.90 -34.13
CA PRO A 80 -6.28 -23.18 -32.94
C PRO A 80 -6.45 -24.14 -31.73
N PRO A 81 -6.16 -23.66 -30.50
CA PRO A 81 -6.29 -24.48 -29.30
C PRO A 81 -7.76 -24.89 -29.05
N PRO A 82 -7.97 -26.04 -28.37
CA PRO A 82 -9.32 -26.49 -28.03
C PRO A 82 -10.03 -25.49 -27.09
N PRO A 83 -11.36 -25.42 -27.12
CA PRO A 83 -12.12 -24.48 -26.31
C PRO A 83 -11.93 -24.72 -24.80
N ASN A 84 -11.78 -23.62 -24.05
CA ASN A 84 -11.62 -23.66 -22.60
C ASN A 84 -12.80 -24.35 -21.90
N THR A 85 -12.50 -25.20 -20.92
CA THR A 85 -13.49 -25.88 -20.09
C THR A 85 -14.27 -24.90 -19.21
N ARG A 86 -15.48 -25.31 -18.78
CA ARG A 86 -16.33 -24.48 -17.90
C ARG A 86 -15.61 -24.07 -16.61
N GLY A 87 -14.81 -24.97 -16.01
CA GLY A 87 -14.04 -24.67 -14.80
C GLY A 87 -13.04 -23.53 -14.98
N VAL A 88 -12.29 -23.53 -16.09
CA VAL A 88 -11.33 -22.45 -16.41
C VAL A 88 -12.05 -21.11 -16.56
N LYS A 89 -13.23 -21.10 -17.19
CA LYS A 89 -14.05 -19.88 -17.34
C LYS A 89 -14.52 -19.35 -15.98
N VAL A 90 -15.02 -20.22 -15.11
CA VAL A 90 -15.48 -19.83 -13.76
C VAL A 90 -14.30 -19.30 -12.93
N LEU A 91 -13.16 -19.98 -12.95
CA LEU A 91 -11.96 -19.54 -12.24
C LEU A 91 -11.47 -18.17 -12.75
N GLY A 92 -11.50 -17.96 -14.07
CA GLY A 92 -11.15 -16.68 -14.68
C GLY A 92 -12.08 -15.54 -14.22
N ILE A 93 -13.39 -15.80 -14.16
CA ILE A 93 -14.38 -14.81 -13.68
C ILE A 93 -14.17 -14.49 -12.20
N ILE A 94 -13.94 -15.51 -11.36
CA ILE A 94 -13.64 -15.32 -9.94
C ILE A 94 -12.38 -14.45 -9.78
N TRP A 95 -11.32 -14.76 -10.52
CA TRP A 95 -10.07 -14.01 -10.43
C TRP A 95 -10.24 -12.54 -10.84
N ILE A 96 -10.97 -12.28 -11.93
CA ILE A 96 -11.29 -10.91 -12.38
C ILE A 96 -12.13 -10.17 -11.34
N ALA A 97 -13.08 -10.83 -10.68
CA ALA A 97 -13.91 -10.22 -9.64
C ALA A 97 -13.13 -9.94 -8.34
N MET A 98 -12.14 -10.75 -7.99
CA MET A 98 -11.34 -10.57 -6.77
C MET A 98 -10.42 -9.34 -6.84
N ILE A 99 -9.85 -9.02 -8.00
CA ILE A 99 -8.92 -7.89 -8.18
C ILE A 99 -9.50 -6.55 -7.68
N PRO A 100 -10.68 -6.08 -8.13
CA PRO A 100 -11.24 -4.82 -7.66
C PRO A 100 -11.60 -4.87 -6.17
N VAL A 101 -12.12 -5.99 -5.68
CA VAL A 101 -12.49 -6.16 -4.26
C VAL A 101 -11.26 -6.00 -3.36
N ILE A 102 -10.15 -6.67 -3.69
CA ILE A 102 -8.90 -6.57 -2.93
C ILE A 102 -8.33 -5.16 -3.02
N SER A 103 -8.39 -4.54 -4.19
CA SER A 103 -7.84 -3.18 -4.42
C SER A 103 -8.59 -2.14 -3.58
N VAL A 104 -9.92 -2.20 -3.60
CA VAL A 104 -10.79 -1.32 -2.81
C VAL A 104 -10.59 -1.54 -1.31
N ALA A 105 -10.58 -2.80 -0.85
CA ALA A 105 -10.34 -3.11 0.56
C ALA A 105 -8.96 -2.62 1.05
N SER A 106 -7.93 -2.76 0.21
CA SER A 106 -6.57 -2.30 0.52
C SER A 106 -6.50 -0.78 0.62
N ILE A 107 -7.21 -0.04 -0.23
CA ILE A 107 -7.31 1.42 -0.16
C ILE A 107 -8.03 1.85 1.12
N TYR A 108 -9.18 1.27 1.45
CA TYR A 108 -9.90 1.57 2.68
C TYR A 108 -9.05 1.33 3.93
N TYR A 109 -8.34 0.19 3.98
CA TYR A 109 -7.41 -0.12 5.06
C TYR A 109 -6.26 0.90 5.16
N SER A 110 -5.71 1.31 4.01
CA SER A 110 -4.61 2.29 3.96
C SER A 110 -5.04 3.66 4.47
N ILE A 111 -6.23 4.13 4.09
CA ILE A 111 -6.77 5.41 4.56
C ILE A 111 -7.01 5.38 6.08
N GLY A 112 -7.56 4.28 6.61
CA GLY A 112 -7.75 4.14 8.06
C GLY A 112 -6.45 4.27 8.85
N LYS A 113 -5.36 3.67 8.34
CA LYS A 113 -4.03 3.78 8.97
C LYS A 113 -3.46 5.20 8.96
N LEU A 114 -3.77 5.99 7.94
CA LEU A 114 -3.33 7.39 7.87
C LEU A 114 -4.11 8.26 8.85
N ALA A 115 -5.42 8.03 9.01
CA ALA A 115 -6.26 8.75 9.97
C ALA A 115 -5.85 8.45 11.43
N GLU A 116 -5.51 7.20 11.75
CA GLU A 116 -4.97 6.83 13.07
C GLU A 116 -3.65 7.57 13.37
N ALA A 117 -2.77 7.70 12.37
CA ALA A 117 -1.50 8.40 12.54
C ALA A 117 -1.68 9.92 12.73
N GLU A 118 -2.63 10.53 12.02
CA GLU A 118 -2.95 11.95 12.18
C GLU A 118 -3.54 12.24 13.58
N LEU A 119 -4.47 11.38 14.04
CA LEU A 119 -5.03 11.50 15.39
C LEU A 119 -3.96 11.33 16.48
N ALA A 120 -3.02 10.41 16.30
CA ALA A 120 -1.93 10.20 17.26
C ALA A 120 -1.04 11.44 17.39
N LEU A 121 -0.67 12.07 16.26
CA LEU A 121 0.10 13.32 16.27
C LEU A 121 -0.65 14.47 16.95
N GLN A 122 -1.96 14.60 16.70
CA GLN A 122 -2.77 15.63 17.32
C GLN A 122 -2.95 15.41 18.83
N THR A 123 -3.03 14.14 19.24
CA THR A 123 -3.13 13.78 20.67
C THR A 123 -1.81 14.08 21.39
N ASP A 124 -0.66 13.75 20.78
CA ASP A 124 0.66 14.08 21.33
C ASP A 124 0.86 15.60 21.49
N GLU A 125 0.45 16.40 20.50
CA GLU A 125 0.51 17.87 20.58
C GLU A 125 -0.41 18.42 21.69
N TYR A 126 -1.61 17.86 21.82
CA TYR A 126 -2.55 18.23 22.88
C TYR A 126 -2.00 17.90 24.28
N GLU A 127 -1.46 16.69 24.49
CA GLU A 127 -0.89 16.26 25.78
C GLU A 127 0.30 17.14 26.19
N GLN A 128 1.13 17.59 25.25
CA GLN A 128 2.23 18.52 25.53
C GLN A 128 1.76 19.94 25.90
N SER A 129 0.57 20.34 25.43
CA SER A 129 0.01 21.67 25.70
C SER A 129 -0.73 21.78 27.03
N LEU A 130 -1.04 20.63 27.65
CA LEU A 130 -1.67 20.61 28.97
C LEU A 130 -0.69 21.21 30.00
N PRO A 131 -1.13 22.19 30.81
CA PRO A 131 -0.40 22.56 32.01
C PRO A 131 -0.22 21.30 32.85
N TYR A 132 1.02 21.00 33.27
CA TYR A 132 1.25 19.94 34.26
C TYR A 132 0.43 20.32 35.49
N ASP A 133 -0.63 19.56 35.76
CA ASP A 133 -1.29 19.57 37.06
C ASP A 133 -0.31 18.83 37.97
N ASP A 134 0.71 19.57 38.42
CA ASP A 134 1.51 19.16 39.56
C ASP A 134 0.51 19.06 40.73
N GLU A 135 -0.03 17.86 40.93
CA GLU A 135 -0.73 17.51 42.15
C GLU A 135 0.16 17.94 43.31
N GLN A 136 -0.32 18.98 44.01
CA GLN A 136 -0.06 19.30 45.40
C GLN A 136 1.11 18.52 46.01
N GLU A 137 2.29 19.17 46.02
CA GLU A 137 3.28 18.93 47.06
C GLU A 137 2.55 18.83 48.42
N PRO A 138 2.65 17.72 49.17
CA PRO A 138 2.17 17.64 50.54
C PRO A 138 3.10 18.47 51.43
N GLY A 139 3.09 19.79 51.24
CA GLY A 139 4.07 20.69 51.84
C GLY A 139 3.85 22.18 51.66
N SER A 140 2.93 22.64 50.79
CA SER A 140 2.83 24.09 50.50
C SER A 140 1.77 24.87 51.30
N ALA A 141 1.14 24.25 52.29
CA ALA A 141 0.24 24.97 53.21
C ALA A 141 0.95 25.95 54.17
N LEU A 142 2.25 26.22 54.00
CA LEU A 142 3.04 26.99 54.96
C LEU A 142 3.19 28.49 54.65
N ASN A 143 2.64 29.01 53.55
CA ASN A 143 2.76 30.43 53.20
C ASN A 143 1.40 31.07 52.89
N ALA A 144 0.43 30.94 53.79
CA ALA A 144 -0.64 31.92 53.89
C ALA A 144 -0.15 33.05 54.81
N PRO A 145 -0.17 34.33 54.39
CA PRO A 145 0.19 35.42 55.29
C PRO A 145 -0.79 35.41 56.46
N ALA A 146 -0.24 35.30 57.68
CA ALA A 146 -1.02 35.36 58.90
C ALA A 146 -1.75 36.70 58.94
N ASP A 147 -3.07 36.66 58.73
CA ASP A 147 -3.95 37.79 59.01
C ASP A 147 -3.78 38.15 60.49
N VAL A 148 -3.38 39.39 60.72
CA VAL A 148 -3.27 40.01 62.02
C VAL A 148 -4.69 40.11 62.58
N ILE A 149 -5.05 39.19 63.47
CA ILE A 149 -6.16 39.36 64.40
C ILE A 149 -5.53 39.65 65.76
N GLU A 150 -5.35 40.94 66.07
CA GLU A 150 -5.21 41.37 67.45
C GLU A 150 -6.57 41.21 68.15
N GLU A 151 -6.66 40.30 69.11
CA GLU A 151 -7.73 40.29 70.13
C GLU A 151 -7.14 40.65 71.51
N PRO A 152 -7.91 41.33 72.37
CA PRO A 152 -7.38 42.09 73.50
C PRO A 152 -7.03 41.20 74.70
N GLN A 153 -5.90 41.49 75.34
CA GLN A 153 -5.50 40.89 76.61
C GLN A 153 -6.42 41.36 77.75
N ASP A 154 -7.32 40.49 78.20
CA ASP A 154 -7.94 40.58 79.52
C ASP A 154 -7.33 39.49 80.42
N GLN A 155 -6.48 39.91 81.35
CA GLN A 155 -6.05 39.06 82.47
C GLN A 155 -5.81 39.92 83.71
N ASN A 156 -6.91 40.27 84.38
CA ASN A 156 -6.91 40.60 85.79
C ASN A 156 -7.03 39.29 86.59
N ASP A 157 -6.01 38.91 87.38
CA ASP A 157 -6.14 38.72 88.84
C ASP A 157 -4.86 38.17 89.54
N LYS A 158 -4.57 38.78 90.71
CA LYS A 158 -3.82 38.29 91.89
C LYS A 158 -2.29 38.54 92.01
N GLN A 159 -1.90 39.70 92.55
CA GLN A 159 -1.59 39.91 93.98
C GLN A 159 -1.30 41.38 94.28
#